data_AF-A0A849QDS7-F1
#
_entry.id   AF-A0A849QDS7-F1
#
_cell.length_a   1.000
_cell.length_b   1.000
_cell.length_c   1.000
_cell.angle_alpha   90.00
_cell.angle_beta   90.00
_cell.angle_gamma   90.00
#
_symmetry.space_group_name_H-M   'P 1'
#
loop_
_entity.id
_entity.type
_entity.pdbx_description
1 polymer ?
#
loop_
_entity_poly.entity_id
_entity_poly.type
_entity_poly.pdbx_seq_one_letter_code
_entity_poly.pdbx_strand_id
1 'polypeptide(L)'
;MGDDSVFIMGFDILPSKSPRSKTAPKFACVIMRNGTILSEYPEISRTNLLKLTREISPKWLCTDNIFEIVPDSKSLFKFVEKLPHETRLVQVTGVPPRQVALKRLAKRHGLSVRGKPNPLESARLAAHLAWLGVGHSLECFGEQTEIKVTRGRKMGKGGQSANRYRRKIHSEVQQMTRFIESQLKTASIEYDIDIRHSDFGYASSRIVAYAPLPVITRLVERKRGGDFNVIIAPVRKRTEFVPLESGPVSTQLQPRFFILGIDPGTTAAICLLSLDGRVHLLKSKKSFTRADIIRLVYEHGIPVMVATDVPRIPHFVEKIGKTVNAKIYAPSRPIPVADKQELARELSGVRIRNAHERDALTAAVYAYRSMLPKFQQIEHKVREEQIAVDRSHLKALILKGMSMNEAISSLIQEESEPIDIEPEPDDPEEELTQERFDAIRSKLDALRAENRLFEDRVEDLERLVEFLRFRESELTYSLDIVAQKNHWNIKRDREVVKKQSE
;
A
#
# COMPACT_ATOMS: atom_id res chain seq x y z
N MET A 1 9.42 -24.00 7.93
CA MET A 1 10.16 -22.99 7.15
C MET A 1 9.11 -22.03 6.61
N GLY A 2 8.97 -20.87 7.25
CA GLY A 2 8.01 -19.86 6.80
C GLY A 2 8.52 -19.28 5.49
N ASP A 3 7.71 -19.37 4.44
CA ASP A 3 7.96 -18.69 3.18
C ASP A 3 7.88 -17.19 3.50
N ASP A 4 9.02 -16.52 3.73
CA ASP A 4 9.12 -15.08 3.96
C ASP A 4 8.80 -14.34 2.66
N SER A 5 7.55 -14.45 2.23
CA SER A 5 7.09 -13.82 1.01
C SER A 5 6.85 -12.35 1.28
N VAL A 6 7.70 -11.50 0.70
CA VAL A 6 7.69 -10.05 0.93
C VAL A 6 6.79 -9.39 -0.10
N PHE A 7 5.67 -8.83 0.37
CA PHE A 7 4.80 -7.98 -0.44
C PHE A 7 5.32 -6.55 -0.46
N ILE A 8 5.39 -6.00 -1.67
CA ILE A 8 5.85 -4.64 -1.94
C ILE A 8 4.82 -3.97 -2.81
N MET A 9 4.49 -2.72 -2.49
CA MET A 9 3.60 -1.90 -3.29
C MET A 9 4.36 -0.66 -3.73
N GLY A 10 4.55 -0.47 -5.03
CA GLY A 10 5.10 0.76 -5.60
C GLY A 10 3.98 1.69 -6.06
N PHE A 11 4.14 3.00 -5.91
CA PHE A 11 3.20 3.99 -6.44
C PHE A 11 3.91 5.26 -6.90
N ASP A 12 3.30 5.96 -7.85
CA ASP A 12 3.71 7.28 -8.38
C ASP A 12 2.43 8.10 -8.66
N ILE A 13 2.52 9.43 -8.65
CA ILE A 13 1.43 10.35 -8.95
C ILE A 13 1.22 10.54 -10.46
N LEU A 14 -0.05 10.62 -10.88
CA LEU A 14 -0.37 10.92 -12.28
C LEU A 14 -0.15 12.43 -12.59
N PRO A 15 0.35 12.78 -13.80
CA PRO A 15 0.56 14.15 -14.24
C PRO A 15 -0.70 15.01 -14.08
N SER A 16 -0.52 16.30 -13.78
CA SER A 16 -1.59 17.30 -13.59
C SER A 16 -2.50 17.06 -12.37
N LYS A 17 -2.10 16.19 -11.45
CA LYS A 17 -2.87 15.84 -10.23
C LYS A 17 -2.02 15.90 -8.95
N SER A 18 -1.13 16.91 -8.85
CA SER A 18 -0.35 17.23 -7.64
C SER A 18 -1.26 17.33 -6.40
N PRO A 19 -0.79 17.01 -5.17
CA PRO A 19 -1.55 17.19 -3.92
C PRO A 19 -2.04 18.61 -3.67
N ARG A 20 -1.52 19.59 -4.41
CA ARG A 20 -1.89 21.01 -4.37
C ARG A 20 -2.93 21.42 -5.42
N SER A 21 -3.35 20.54 -6.31
CA SER A 21 -4.38 20.80 -7.33
C SER A 21 -5.80 20.84 -6.75
N LYS A 22 -6.72 21.56 -7.41
CA LYS A 22 -8.16 21.59 -7.07
C LYS A 22 -8.85 20.23 -7.28
N THR A 23 -8.26 19.32 -8.06
CA THR A 23 -8.74 17.97 -8.33
C THR A 23 -8.03 16.93 -7.44
N ALA A 24 -8.77 15.90 -7.02
CA ALA A 24 -8.21 14.87 -6.12
C ALA A 24 -7.05 14.11 -6.80
N PRO A 25 -5.92 13.93 -6.10
CA PRO A 25 -4.75 13.24 -6.65
C PRO A 25 -5.08 11.79 -6.97
N LYS A 26 -4.65 11.35 -8.15
CA LYS A 26 -4.70 9.94 -8.57
C LYS A 26 -3.29 9.44 -8.79
N PHE A 27 -3.09 8.16 -8.56
CA PHE A 27 -1.78 7.49 -8.53
C PHE A 27 -1.80 6.32 -9.51
N ALA A 28 -0.64 5.93 -10.00
CA ALA A 28 -0.39 4.59 -10.51
C ALA A 28 0.10 3.71 -9.35
N CYS A 29 -0.25 2.43 -9.33
CA CYS A 29 0.14 1.50 -8.27
C CYS A 29 0.47 0.13 -8.82
N VAL A 30 1.56 -0.46 -8.35
CA VAL A 30 2.02 -1.80 -8.70
C VAL A 30 2.15 -2.62 -7.42
N ILE A 31 1.60 -3.83 -7.42
CA ILE A 31 1.77 -4.81 -6.35
C ILE A 31 2.76 -5.85 -6.84
N MET A 32 3.75 -6.14 -6.02
CA MET A 32 4.81 -7.09 -6.30
C MET A 32 5.02 -8.03 -5.11
N ARG A 33 5.47 -9.24 -5.40
CA ARG A 33 5.85 -10.23 -4.39
C ARG A 33 7.08 -10.97 -4.85
N ASN A 34 8.14 -10.95 -4.03
CA ASN A 34 9.41 -11.66 -4.31
C ASN A 34 9.98 -11.37 -5.71
N GLY A 35 9.94 -10.11 -6.15
CA GLY A 35 10.42 -9.68 -7.47
C GLY A 35 9.41 -9.83 -8.61
N THR A 36 8.26 -10.47 -8.37
CA THR A 36 7.26 -10.74 -9.41
C THR A 36 6.06 -9.82 -9.29
N ILE A 37 5.68 -9.15 -10.38
CA ILE A 37 4.54 -8.24 -10.42
C ILE A 37 3.24 -9.05 -10.35
N LEU A 38 2.41 -8.75 -9.36
CA LEU A 38 1.12 -9.42 -9.17
C LEU A 38 -0.03 -8.66 -9.84
N SER A 39 -0.05 -7.34 -9.73
CA SER A 39 -1.15 -6.53 -10.25
C SER A 39 -0.70 -5.10 -10.50
N GLU A 40 -1.30 -4.49 -11.51
CA GLU A 40 -1.01 -3.12 -11.93
C GLU A 40 -2.33 -2.34 -11.98
N TYR A 41 -2.29 -1.13 -11.44
CA TYR A 41 -3.39 -0.18 -11.40
C TYR A 41 -2.89 1.11 -12.04
N PRO A 42 -3.17 1.33 -13.34
CA PRO A 42 -2.77 2.55 -14.03
C PRO A 42 -3.34 3.82 -13.40
N GLU A 43 -4.52 3.72 -12.78
CA GLU A 43 -5.17 4.82 -12.08
C GLU A 43 -5.88 4.35 -10.80
N ILE A 44 -5.47 4.89 -9.64
CA ILE A 44 -6.08 4.64 -8.34
C ILE A 44 -6.21 5.94 -7.52
N SER A 45 -7.32 6.12 -6.82
CA SER A 45 -7.49 7.27 -5.90
C SER A 45 -6.69 7.06 -4.61
N ARG A 46 -6.29 8.15 -3.94
CA ARG A 46 -5.62 8.08 -2.61
C ARG A 46 -6.35 7.18 -1.60
N THR A 47 -7.68 7.26 -1.59
CA THR A 47 -8.51 6.49 -0.66
C THR A 47 -8.48 5.00 -0.99
N ASN A 48 -8.49 4.64 -2.27
CA ASN A 48 -8.40 3.24 -2.70
C ASN A 48 -7.00 2.68 -2.53
N LEU A 49 -5.95 3.48 -2.77
CA LEU A 49 -4.57 3.11 -2.46
C LEU A 49 -4.43 2.72 -0.99
N LEU A 50 -4.86 3.60 -0.07
CA LEU A 50 -4.84 3.30 1.37
C LEU A 50 -5.69 2.08 1.77
N LYS A 51 -6.81 1.83 1.10
CA LYS A 51 -7.61 0.62 1.33
C LYS A 51 -6.84 -0.62 0.89
N LEU A 52 -6.26 -0.60 -0.30
CA LEU A 52 -5.50 -1.71 -0.87
C LEU A 52 -4.26 -2.01 -0.01
N THR A 53 -3.54 -0.98 0.45
CA THR A 53 -2.41 -1.13 1.37
C THR A 53 -2.84 -1.79 2.68
N ARG A 54 -4.03 -1.46 3.21
CA ARG A 54 -4.54 -2.12 4.43
C ARG A 54 -4.98 -3.55 4.21
N GLU A 55 -5.57 -3.85 3.06
CA GLU A 55 -6.04 -5.18 2.73
C GLU A 55 -4.88 -6.15 2.49
N ILE A 56 -3.80 -5.69 1.84
CA ILE A 56 -2.62 -6.51 1.55
C ILE A 56 -1.60 -6.49 2.70
N SER A 57 -1.51 -5.37 3.43
CA SER A 57 -0.48 -5.12 4.45
C SER A 57 0.94 -5.40 3.94
N PRO A 58 1.41 -4.71 2.87
CA PRO A 58 2.74 -4.94 2.31
C PRO A 58 3.82 -4.56 3.34
N LYS A 59 4.98 -5.22 3.28
CA LYS A 59 6.14 -4.85 4.11
C LYS A 59 6.61 -3.44 3.75
N TRP A 60 6.65 -3.14 2.46
CA TRP A 60 7.10 -1.85 1.93
C TRP A 60 6.05 -1.22 1.01
N LEU A 61 5.73 0.05 1.28
CA LEU A 61 4.99 0.93 0.38
C LEU A 61 5.99 1.95 -0.18
N CYS A 62 6.30 1.90 -1.47
CA CYS A 62 7.46 2.55 -2.07
C CYS A 62 7.05 3.62 -3.08
N THR A 63 7.81 4.71 -3.12
CA THR A 63 7.69 5.81 -4.08
C THR A 63 9.08 6.36 -4.38
N ASP A 64 9.24 7.05 -5.48
CA ASP A 64 10.43 7.82 -5.81
C ASP A 64 10.47 9.16 -5.05
N ASN A 65 9.33 9.81 -4.82
CA ASN A 65 9.23 11.03 -4.01
C ASN A 65 8.04 11.01 -3.04
N ILE A 66 8.33 11.08 -1.73
CA ILE A 66 7.29 11.06 -0.68
C ILE A 66 6.36 12.29 -0.77
N PHE A 67 6.83 13.40 -1.35
CA PHE A 67 6.05 14.61 -1.51
C PHE A 67 4.91 14.48 -2.53
N GLU A 68 4.91 13.41 -3.34
CA GLU A 68 3.81 13.09 -4.26
C GLU A 68 2.51 12.76 -3.54
N ILE A 69 2.59 12.17 -2.36
CA ILE A 69 1.40 11.77 -1.61
C ILE A 69 1.11 12.71 -0.44
N VAL A 70 2.08 13.52 -0.05
CA VAL A 70 1.99 14.38 1.12
C VAL A 70 2.66 15.74 0.89
N PRO A 71 1.95 16.87 1.08
CA PRO A 71 2.51 18.20 0.83
C PRO A 71 3.37 18.76 1.98
N ASP A 72 3.31 18.19 3.18
CA ASP A 72 3.95 18.70 4.39
C ASP A 72 4.18 17.62 5.45
N SER A 73 5.05 17.89 6.42
CA SER A 73 5.38 16.98 7.51
C SER A 73 4.21 16.57 8.39
N LYS A 74 3.29 17.49 8.73
CA LYS A 74 2.12 17.16 9.56
C LYS A 74 1.22 16.17 8.84
N SER A 75 1.04 16.36 7.54
CA SER A 75 0.29 15.44 6.68
C SER A 75 1.00 14.09 6.54
N LEU A 76 2.33 14.04 6.66
CA LEU A 76 3.12 12.81 6.57
C LEU A 76 2.85 11.91 7.77
N PHE A 77 2.92 12.47 8.98
CA PHE A 77 2.55 11.75 10.20
C PHE A 77 1.12 11.19 10.12
N LYS A 78 0.15 12.00 9.66
CA LYS A 78 -1.24 11.55 9.48
C LYS A 78 -1.39 10.47 8.41
N PHE A 79 -0.51 10.45 7.42
CA PHE A 79 -0.51 9.44 6.37
C PHE A 79 0.06 8.12 6.88
N VAL A 80 1.25 8.14 7.51
CA VAL A 80 1.88 6.95 8.09
C VAL A 80 1.04 6.36 9.24
N GLU A 81 0.40 7.20 10.06
CA GLU A 81 -0.54 6.75 11.10
C GLU A 81 -1.73 5.93 10.56
N LYS A 82 -2.09 6.12 9.27
CA LYS A 82 -3.19 5.40 8.61
C LYS A 82 -2.75 4.09 7.95
N LEU A 83 -1.44 3.85 7.81
CA LEU A 83 -0.89 2.63 7.25
C LEU A 83 -0.94 1.49 8.29
N PRO A 84 -0.93 0.22 7.85
CA PRO A 84 -0.74 -0.91 8.76
C PRO A 84 0.57 -0.78 9.55
N HIS A 85 0.59 -1.24 10.81
CA HIS A 85 1.76 -1.12 11.69
C HIS A 85 3.00 -1.86 11.19
N GLU A 86 2.82 -2.88 10.36
CA GLU A 86 3.90 -3.67 9.74
C GLU A 86 4.42 -3.01 8.45
N THR A 87 3.61 -2.15 7.80
CA THR A 87 3.98 -1.48 6.56
C THR A 87 4.90 -0.30 6.84
N ARG A 88 6.04 -0.24 6.15
CA ARG A 88 6.95 0.92 6.14
C ARG A 88 6.84 1.67 4.82
N LEU A 89 6.80 2.99 4.89
CA LEU A 89 6.88 3.87 3.72
C LEU A 89 8.35 3.98 3.29
N VAL A 90 8.65 3.78 2.01
CA VAL A 90 10.02 3.71 1.48
C VAL A 90 10.17 4.73 0.35
N GLN A 91 11.29 5.44 0.35
CA GLN A 91 11.71 6.26 -0.78
C GLN A 91 12.94 5.64 -1.45
N VAL A 92 12.81 5.29 -2.73
CA VAL A 92 13.86 4.54 -3.44
C VAL A 92 15.01 5.43 -3.94
N THR A 93 14.72 6.68 -4.28
CA THR A 93 15.68 7.62 -4.88
C THR A 93 16.77 8.09 -3.93
N GLY A 94 16.70 7.78 -2.63
CA GLY A 94 17.68 8.21 -1.63
C GLY A 94 17.10 9.18 -0.62
N VAL A 95 17.96 9.93 0.08
CA VAL A 95 17.53 10.91 1.08
C VAL A 95 17.68 12.31 0.50
N PRO A 96 16.63 13.15 0.48
CA PRO A 96 16.79 14.54 0.10
C PRO A 96 17.87 15.23 0.97
N PRO A 97 18.80 16.03 0.41
CA PRO A 97 18.88 16.47 -0.99
C PRO A 97 19.71 15.55 -1.92
N ARG A 98 20.36 14.51 -1.39
CA ARG A 98 21.24 13.60 -2.16
C ARG A 98 20.43 12.48 -2.83
N GLN A 99 19.38 12.85 -3.57
CA GLN A 99 18.59 11.90 -4.33
C GLN A 99 19.24 11.60 -5.68
N VAL A 100 19.09 10.37 -6.15
CA VAL A 100 19.47 9.94 -7.48
C VAL A 100 18.20 9.78 -8.31
N ALA A 101 18.18 10.32 -9.52
CA ALA A 101 17.06 10.17 -10.44
C ALA A 101 16.70 8.68 -10.61
N LEU A 102 15.40 8.37 -10.56
CA LEU A 102 14.87 7.00 -10.59
C LEU A 102 15.42 6.21 -11.78
N LYS A 103 15.48 6.83 -12.96
CA LYS A 103 16.03 6.21 -14.19
C LYS A 103 17.50 5.82 -14.05
N ARG A 104 18.33 6.68 -13.45
CA ARG A 104 19.76 6.42 -13.25
C ARG A 104 19.96 5.28 -12.24
N LEU A 105 19.13 5.26 -11.21
CA LEU A 105 19.14 4.21 -10.19
C LEU A 105 18.70 2.86 -10.79
N ALA A 106 17.60 2.85 -11.56
CA ALA A 106 17.13 1.68 -12.31
C ALA A 106 18.23 1.08 -13.20
N LYS A 107 18.88 1.93 -14.02
CA LYS A 107 19.97 1.49 -14.92
C LYS A 107 21.16 0.88 -14.17
N ARG A 108 21.52 1.42 -13.00
CA ARG A 108 22.61 0.88 -12.16
C ARG A 108 22.31 -0.53 -11.66
N HIS A 109 21.03 -0.85 -11.47
CA HIS A 109 20.56 -2.14 -10.98
C HIS A 109 20.06 -3.06 -12.11
N GLY A 110 20.43 -2.78 -13.37
CA GLY A 110 20.11 -3.64 -14.52
C GLY A 110 18.67 -3.57 -14.99
N LEU A 111 17.92 -2.51 -14.63
CA LEU A 111 16.54 -2.31 -15.09
C LEU A 111 16.52 -1.38 -16.32
N SER A 112 15.97 -1.87 -17.43
CA SER A 112 15.83 -1.11 -18.69
C SER A 112 14.70 -0.09 -18.61
N VAL A 113 14.97 1.14 -19.03
CA VAL A 113 13.98 2.23 -19.10
C VAL A 113 14.16 2.99 -20.41
N ARG A 114 13.22 2.80 -21.35
CA ARG A 114 13.17 3.58 -22.59
C ARG A 114 12.51 4.94 -22.31
N GLY A 115 13.13 6.03 -22.76
CA GLY A 115 12.56 7.37 -22.62
C GLY A 115 12.40 7.85 -21.16
N LYS A 116 11.39 8.69 -20.91
CA LYS A 116 10.98 9.14 -19.58
C LYS A 116 9.91 8.15 -19.05
N PRO A 117 10.10 7.56 -17.86
CA PRO A 117 9.17 6.57 -17.36
C PRO A 117 7.78 7.18 -17.17
N ASN A 118 6.75 6.47 -17.62
CA ASN A 118 5.38 6.82 -17.27
C ASN A 118 5.12 6.51 -15.76
N PRO A 119 4.06 7.05 -15.14
CA PRO A 119 3.84 6.85 -13.70
C PRO A 119 3.70 5.37 -13.29
N LEU A 120 3.18 4.52 -14.18
CA LEU A 120 3.06 3.09 -13.90
C LEU A 120 4.44 2.40 -13.92
N GLU A 121 5.30 2.77 -14.87
CA GLU A 121 6.69 2.34 -14.95
C GLU A 121 7.50 2.84 -13.75
N SER A 122 7.34 4.11 -13.34
CA SER A 122 7.97 4.64 -12.14
C SER A 122 7.59 3.83 -10.89
N ALA A 123 6.28 3.55 -10.73
CA ALA A 123 5.79 2.71 -9.64
C ALA A 123 6.37 1.28 -9.69
N ARG A 124 6.51 0.70 -10.88
CA ARG A 124 7.12 -0.62 -11.10
C ARG A 124 8.61 -0.63 -10.73
N LEU A 125 9.35 0.39 -11.16
CA LEU A 125 10.78 0.56 -10.85
C LEU A 125 10.99 0.76 -9.35
N ALA A 126 10.16 1.58 -8.70
CA ALA A 126 10.23 1.79 -7.26
C ALA A 126 9.98 0.49 -6.48
N ALA A 127 9.02 -0.33 -6.90
CA ALA A 127 8.80 -1.64 -6.28
C ALA A 127 10.03 -2.56 -6.44
N HIS A 128 10.59 -2.66 -7.65
CA HIS A 128 11.76 -3.51 -7.93
C HIS A 128 13.01 -3.06 -7.18
N LEU A 129 13.29 -1.76 -7.16
CA LEU A 129 14.43 -1.22 -6.42
C LEU A 129 14.30 -1.50 -4.92
N ALA A 130 13.12 -1.32 -4.34
CA ALA A 130 12.89 -1.68 -2.95
C ALA A 130 13.10 -3.18 -2.69
N TRP A 131 12.69 -4.05 -3.61
CA TRP A 131 12.96 -5.50 -3.53
C TRP A 131 14.44 -5.85 -3.53
N LEU A 132 15.24 -5.14 -4.33
CA LEU A 132 16.70 -5.25 -4.32
C LEU A 132 17.36 -4.65 -3.07
N GLY A 133 16.58 -4.17 -2.09
CA GLY A 133 17.07 -3.50 -0.89
C GLY A 133 17.56 -2.07 -1.14
N VAL A 134 17.14 -1.45 -2.25
CA VAL A 134 17.54 -0.10 -2.62
C VAL A 134 16.48 0.89 -2.15
N GLY A 135 16.90 1.82 -1.30
CA GLY A 135 16.05 2.90 -0.80
C GLY A 135 16.19 3.10 0.70
N HIS A 136 15.37 4.00 1.22
CA HIS A 136 15.33 4.33 2.64
C HIS A 136 13.90 4.24 3.16
N SER A 137 13.71 3.49 4.24
CA SER A 137 12.44 3.44 4.97
C SER A 137 12.31 4.67 5.86
N LEU A 138 11.08 5.17 5.95
CA LEU A 138 10.75 6.36 6.70
C LEU A 138 10.30 6.01 8.12
N GLU A 139 11.04 6.48 9.11
CA GLU A 139 10.69 6.36 10.51
C GLU A 139 10.23 7.69 11.09
N CYS A 140 8.94 7.78 11.40
CA CYS A 140 8.31 8.98 11.95
C CYS A 140 7.83 8.82 13.40
N PHE A 141 7.89 7.60 13.94
CA PHE A 141 7.36 7.27 15.26
C PHE A 141 8.45 6.60 16.09
N GLY A 142 8.52 6.94 17.38
CA GLY A 142 9.42 6.28 18.31
C GLY A 142 8.82 5.00 18.88
N GLU A 143 9.62 4.26 19.64
CA GLU A 143 9.22 3.04 20.36
C GLU A 143 8.36 3.32 21.62
N GLN A 144 7.71 4.48 21.67
CA GLN A 144 6.88 4.93 22.78
C GLN A 144 5.45 5.13 22.30
N THR A 145 4.50 4.81 23.17
CA THR A 145 3.07 4.95 22.87
C THR A 145 2.41 5.88 23.88
N GLU A 146 1.70 6.87 23.36
CA GLU A 146 0.91 7.80 24.14
C GLU A 146 -0.53 7.29 24.28
N ILE A 147 -1.00 7.19 25.51
CA ILE A 147 -2.39 6.86 25.88
C ILE A 147 -3.01 8.10 26.53
N LYS A 148 -4.01 8.69 25.87
CA LYS A 148 -4.76 9.84 26.38
C LYS A 148 -6.15 9.39 26.83
N VAL A 149 -6.45 9.55 28.11
CA VAL A 149 -7.81 9.42 28.64
C VAL A 149 -8.43 10.80 28.75
N THR A 150 -9.47 11.04 27.97
CA THR A 150 -10.14 12.35 27.90
C THR A 150 -11.64 12.19 28.07
N ARG A 151 -12.33 13.26 28.46
CA ARG A 151 -13.80 13.28 28.48
C ARG A 151 -14.40 13.05 27.09
N GLY A 152 -15.50 12.30 27.04
CA GLY A 152 -16.21 11.90 25.81
C GLY A 152 -16.99 13.04 25.15
N ARG A 153 -17.54 13.95 25.96
CA ARG A 153 -18.41 15.05 25.51
C ARG A 153 -17.93 16.40 26.05
N LYS A 154 -18.11 17.45 25.25
CA LYS A 154 -17.96 18.84 25.72
C LYS A 154 -19.18 19.18 26.57
N MET A 155 -18.95 19.72 27.77
CA MET A 155 -20.03 20.17 28.64
C MET A 155 -20.61 21.49 28.12
N GLY A 156 -21.94 21.59 28.09
CA GLY A 156 -22.66 22.83 27.74
C GLY A 156 -22.61 23.90 28.83
N LYS A 157 -23.25 25.06 28.59
CA LYS A 157 -23.17 26.29 29.42
C LYS A 157 -23.92 26.27 30.77
N GLY A 158 -24.35 25.12 31.29
CA GLY A 158 -24.92 25.01 32.65
C GLY A 158 -26.37 24.53 32.70
N GLY A 159 -26.78 24.03 33.87
CA GLY A 159 -28.09 23.45 34.17
C GLY A 159 -28.07 22.72 35.52
N GLN A 160 -29.24 22.43 36.11
CA GLN A 160 -29.36 21.84 37.46
C GLN A 160 -28.65 20.47 37.61
N SER A 161 -28.46 19.73 36.52
CA SER A 161 -27.79 18.42 36.49
C SER A 161 -26.30 18.46 36.07
N ALA A 162 -25.76 19.65 35.76
CA ALA A 162 -24.43 19.78 35.17
C ALA A 162 -23.29 19.34 36.10
N ASN A 163 -23.40 19.62 37.41
CA ASN A 163 -22.39 19.22 38.41
C ASN A 163 -22.39 17.72 38.67
N ARG A 164 -23.57 17.09 38.69
CA ARG A 164 -23.70 15.63 38.82
C ARG A 164 -23.05 14.92 37.63
N TYR A 165 -23.31 15.40 36.42
CA TYR A 165 -22.69 14.84 35.21
C TYR A 165 -21.17 15.02 35.22
N ARG A 166 -20.67 16.21 35.57
CA ARG A 166 -19.22 16.48 35.70
C ARG A 166 -18.52 15.53 36.67
N ARG A 167 -19.11 15.32 37.85
CA ARG A 167 -18.62 14.35 38.85
C ARG A 167 -18.49 12.96 38.27
N LYS A 168 -19.53 12.49 37.59
CA LYS A 168 -19.55 11.16 36.95
C LYS A 168 -18.40 11.03 35.94
N ILE A 169 -18.28 11.96 35.00
CA ILE A 169 -17.25 11.91 33.94
C ILE A 169 -15.83 11.94 34.53
N HIS A 170 -15.55 12.85 35.47
CA HIS A 170 -14.21 12.99 36.03
C HIS A 170 -13.80 11.77 36.88
N SER A 171 -14.77 11.15 37.57
CA SER A 171 -14.57 9.89 38.29
C SER A 171 -14.28 8.73 37.33
N GLU A 172 -15.04 8.61 36.24
CA GLU A 172 -14.80 7.57 35.23
C GLU A 172 -13.44 7.71 34.54
N VAL A 173 -13.04 8.94 34.19
CA VAL A 173 -11.71 9.21 33.63
C VAL A 173 -10.62 8.79 34.62
N GLN A 174 -10.80 9.06 35.91
CA GLN A 174 -9.87 8.65 36.97
C GLN A 174 -9.79 7.13 37.11
N GLN A 175 -10.94 6.45 37.17
CA GLN A 175 -11.00 4.98 37.25
C GLN A 175 -10.32 4.33 36.05
N MET A 176 -10.62 4.79 34.83
CA MET A 176 -10.01 4.27 33.62
C MET A 176 -8.50 4.53 33.58
N THR A 177 -8.05 5.70 34.03
CA THR A 177 -6.61 6.01 34.11
C THR A 177 -5.88 5.01 35.03
N ARG A 178 -6.44 4.75 36.22
CA ARG A 178 -5.87 3.78 37.18
C ARG A 178 -5.92 2.34 36.67
N PHE A 179 -6.97 1.99 35.92
CA PHE A 179 -7.07 0.69 35.28
C PHE A 179 -5.99 0.49 34.22
N ILE A 180 -5.74 1.49 33.37
CA ILE A 180 -4.65 1.43 32.38
C ILE A 180 -3.30 1.34 33.08
N GLU A 181 -3.10 2.09 34.16
CA GLU A 181 -1.89 2.04 34.98
C GLU A 181 -1.64 0.63 35.54
N SER A 182 -2.66 -0.05 36.06
CA SER A 182 -2.52 -1.40 36.59
C SER A 182 -2.20 -2.43 35.50
N GLN A 183 -2.76 -2.29 34.30
CA GLN A 183 -2.42 -3.13 33.15
C GLN A 183 -0.94 -2.97 32.76
N LEU A 184 -0.44 -1.73 32.70
CA LEU A 184 0.97 -1.46 32.36
C LEU A 184 1.93 -2.00 33.42
N LYS A 185 1.61 -1.82 34.71
CA LYS A 185 2.40 -2.40 35.83
C LYS A 185 2.43 -3.92 35.78
N THR A 186 1.29 -4.56 35.51
CA THR A 186 1.20 -6.03 35.39
C THR A 186 2.04 -6.55 34.23
N ALA A 187 2.09 -5.80 33.12
CA ALA A 187 2.92 -6.12 31.97
C ALA A 187 4.40 -5.72 32.14
N SER A 188 4.80 -5.17 33.30
CA SER A 188 6.16 -4.65 33.55
C SER A 188 6.63 -3.62 32.52
N ILE A 189 5.71 -2.78 32.03
CA ILE A 189 6.02 -1.70 31.08
C ILE A 189 6.21 -0.40 31.87
N GLU A 190 7.37 0.23 31.73
CA GLU A 190 7.63 1.55 32.29
C GLU A 190 6.76 2.62 31.60
N TYR A 191 6.31 3.61 32.36
CA TYR A 191 5.51 4.70 31.82
C TYR A 191 5.65 5.99 32.63
N ASP A 192 5.51 7.12 31.94
CA ASP A 192 5.30 8.43 32.54
C ASP A 192 3.81 8.78 32.52
N ILE A 193 3.34 9.51 33.53
CA ILE A 193 1.95 9.97 33.61
C ILE A 193 1.85 11.45 33.95
N ASP A 194 1.02 12.16 33.18
CA ASP A 194 0.64 13.55 33.40
C ASP A 194 -0.89 13.63 33.60
N ILE A 195 -1.30 14.11 34.77
CA ILE A 195 -2.70 14.12 35.20
C ILE A 195 -3.17 15.58 35.35
N ARG A 196 -4.28 15.91 34.68
CA ARG A 196 -4.99 17.16 34.94
C ARG A 196 -6.07 16.94 35.98
N HIS A 197 -5.85 17.48 37.18
CA HIS A 197 -6.82 17.45 38.26
C HIS A 197 -8.00 18.40 38.02
N SER A 198 -9.13 18.07 38.62
CA SER A 198 -10.36 18.86 38.62
C SER A 198 -11.07 18.71 39.98
N ASP A 199 -12.12 19.50 40.19
CA ASP A 199 -12.91 19.53 41.43
C ASP A 199 -13.42 18.14 41.91
N PHE A 200 -13.55 17.16 41.02
CA PHE A 200 -14.21 15.88 41.29
C PHE A 200 -13.46 14.64 40.77
N GLY A 201 -12.16 14.76 40.49
CA GLY A 201 -11.35 13.66 39.93
C GLY A 201 -10.42 14.15 38.82
N TYR A 202 -10.20 13.33 37.79
CA TYR A 202 -9.31 13.69 36.68
C TYR A 202 -10.10 14.30 35.53
N ALA A 203 -9.70 15.49 35.08
CA ALA A 203 -10.23 16.08 33.85
C ALA A 203 -9.73 15.33 32.60
N SER A 204 -8.47 14.91 32.64
CA SER A 204 -7.82 14.10 31.61
C SER A 204 -6.51 13.54 32.14
N SER A 205 -6.05 12.43 31.59
CA SER A 205 -4.71 11.90 31.81
C SER A 205 -4.00 11.64 30.49
N ARG A 206 -2.67 11.75 30.51
CA ARG A 206 -1.77 11.42 29.43
C ARG A 206 -0.72 10.48 30.00
N ILE A 207 -0.68 9.26 29.52
CA ILE A 207 0.31 8.26 29.87
C ILE A 207 1.22 8.08 28.66
N VAL A 208 2.53 8.09 28.86
CA VAL A 208 3.52 7.75 27.83
C VAL A 208 4.18 6.45 28.25
N ALA A 209 3.82 5.35 27.59
CA ALA A 209 4.37 4.04 27.86
C ALA A 209 5.60 3.79 26.96
N TYR A 210 6.68 3.27 27.55
CA TYR A 210 7.91 2.91 26.83
C TYR A 210 7.78 1.54 26.15
N ALA A 211 6.79 1.44 25.26
CA ALA A 211 6.56 0.25 24.45
C ALA A 211 5.92 0.62 23.10
N PRO A 212 6.17 -0.19 22.05
CA PRO A 212 5.62 0.05 20.74
C PRO A 212 4.10 -0.17 20.70
N LEU A 213 3.46 0.51 19.76
CA LEU A 213 2.01 0.55 19.62
C LEU A 213 1.30 -0.83 19.54
N PRO A 214 1.85 -1.85 18.86
CA PRO A 214 1.23 -3.17 18.82
C PRO A 214 1.15 -3.85 20.20
N VAL A 215 2.14 -3.63 21.07
CA VAL A 215 2.16 -4.18 22.44
C VAL A 215 1.07 -3.52 23.28
N ILE A 216 1.00 -2.19 23.26
CA ILE A 216 -0.01 -1.44 24.02
C ILE A 216 -1.43 -1.71 23.53
N THR A 217 -1.63 -1.85 22.22
CA THR A 217 -2.97 -2.12 21.66
C THR A 217 -3.51 -3.50 22.05
N ARG A 218 -2.63 -4.45 22.45
CA ARG A 218 -3.05 -5.76 23.00
C ARG A 218 -3.47 -5.69 24.46
N LEU A 219 -2.96 -4.71 25.21
CA LEU A 219 -3.22 -4.54 26.65
C LEU A 219 -4.38 -3.59 26.92
N VAL A 220 -4.51 -2.53 26.11
CA VAL A 220 -5.47 -1.44 26.32
C VAL A 220 -6.34 -1.26 25.09
N GLU A 221 -7.64 -1.33 25.28
CA GLU A 221 -8.62 -1.11 24.22
C GLU A 221 -8.81 0.38 23.92
N ARG A 222 -8.88 0.71 22.63
CA ARG A 222 -9.26 2.05 22.18
C ARG A 222 -10.76 2.23 22.37
N LYS A 223 -11.18 3.31 23.04
CA LYS A 223 -12.58 3.66 23.23
C LYS A 223 -12.84 5.09 22.75
N ARG A 224 -13.84 5.27 21.88
CA ARG A 224 -14.33 6.60 21.50
C ARG A 224 -15.84 6.66 21.67
N GLY A 225 -16.31 7.72 22.33
CA GLY A 225 -17.73 7.96 22.57
C GLY A 225 -18.21 7.52 23.94
N GLY A 226 -19.44 7.93 24.28
CA GLY A 226 -19.99 7.79 25.63
C GLY A 226 -19.46 8.89 26.55
N ASP A 227 -19.04 8.48 27.75
CA ASP A 227 -18.66 9.37 28.83
C ASP A 227 -17.15 9.72 28.83
N PHE A 228 -16.28 8.82 28.36
CA PHE A 228 -14.84 9.06 28.20
C PHE A 228 -14.28 8.43 26.91
N ASN A 229 -13.13 8.93 26.47
CA ASN A 229 -12.36 8.43 25.35
C ASN A 229 -11.00 7.93 25.83
N VAL A 230 -10.56 6.80 25.29
CA VAL A 230 -9.19 6.28 25.38
C VAL A 230 -8.58 6.33 23.99
N ILE A 231 -7.65 7.26 23.80
CA ILE A 231 -6.96 7.49 22.53
C ILE A 231 -5.54 6.94 22.68
N ILE A 232 -5.19 5.96 21.86
CA ILE A 232 -3.86 5.36 21.83
C ILE A 232 -3.21 5.74 20.50
N ALA A 233 -2.05 6.38 20.56
CA ALA A 233 -1.29 6.82 19.40
C ALA A 233 0.21 6.68 19.65
N PRO A 234 1.02 6.36 18.62
CA PRO A 234 2.47 6.32 18.78
C PRO A 234 3.03 7.72 19.00
N VAL A 235 4.09 7.84 19.79
CA VAL A 235 4.78 9.11 20.01
C VAL A 235 5.54 9.47 18.74
N ARG A 236 5.32 10.69 18.25
CA ARG A 236 6.02 11.21 17.07
C ARG A 236 7.47 11.50 17.42
N LYS A 237 8.38 11.03 16.57
CA LYS A 237 9.80 11.43 16.60
C LYS A 237 10.12 12.26 15.35
N ARG A 238 11.34 12.76 15.30
CA ARG A 238 11.88 13.40 14.09
C ARG A 238 11.86 12.39 12.95
N THR A 239 11.41 12.82 11.78
CA THR A 239 11.44 11.98 10.58
C THR A 239 12.88 11.58 10.24
N GLU A 240 13.14 10.28 10.17
CA GLU A 240 14.44 9.69 9.88
C GLU A 240 14.32 8.77 8.66
N PHE A 241 15.35 8.77 7.81
CA PHE A 241 15.46 7.91 6.65
C PHE A 241 16.47 6.82 6.97
N VAL A 242 16.00 5.60 7.15
CA VAL A 242 16.82 4.44 7.50
C VAL A 242 17.04 3.61 6.24
N PRO A 243 18.30 3.35 5.82
CA PRO A 243 18.59 2.51 4.67
C PRO A 243 17.88 1.15 4.77
N LEU A 244 17.38 0.64 3.65
CA LEU A 244 16.82 -0.70 3.62
C LEU A 244 17.93 -1.75 3.83
N GLU A 245 17.66 -2.74 4.66
CA GLU A 245 18.50 -3.93 4.74
C GLU A 245 18.26 -4.79 3.49
N SER A 246 19.34 -5.16 2.80
CA SER A 246 19.30 -6.06 1.65
C SER A 246 18.71 -7.40 2.09
N GLY A 247 17.47 -7.68 1.66
CA GLY A 247 16.87 -8.99 1.88
C GLY A 247 17.61 -10.07 1.10
N PRO A 248 17.57 -11.34 1.54
CA PRO A 248 18.10 -12.45 0.75
C PRO A 248 17.40 -12.48 -0.61
N VAL A 249 18.21 -12.53 -1.66
CA VAL A 249 17.78 -12.70 -3.04
C VAL A 249 17.14 -14.09 -3.16
N SER A 250 15.85 -14.18 -2.88
CA SER A 250 15.10 -15.41 -3.12
C SER A 250 14.86 -15.54 -4.61
N THR A 251 15.13 -16.76 -5.10
CA THR A 251 14.90 -17.26 -6.45
C THR A 251 13.60 -16.71 -7.06
N GLN A 252 13.71 -16.22 -8.30
CA GLN A 252 12.60 -15.78 -9.15
C GLN A 252 11.42 -16.75 -9.04
N LEU A 253 10.39 -16.37 -8.29
CA LEU A 253 9.14 -17.14 -8.21
C LEU A 253 8.31 -16.77 -9.43
N GLN A 254 8.19 -17.69 -10.37
CA GLN A 254 7.29 -17.53 -11.51
C GLN A 254 5.87 -17.20 -11.03
N PRO A 255 5.22 -16.14 -11.57
CA PRO A 255 3.89 -15.75 -11.16
C PRO A 255 2.89 -16.88 -11.43
N ARG A 256 2.18 -17.33 -10.39
CA ARG A 256 1.10 -18.31 -10.57
C ARG A 256 -0.21 -17.57 -10.76
N PHE A 257 -0.93 -17.90 -11.84
CA PHE A 257 -2.21 -17.28 -12.17
C PHE A 257 -3.38 -18.19 -11.82
N PHE A 258 -4.43 -17.60 -11.26
CA PHE A 258 -5.59 -18.33 -10.74
C PHE A 258 -6.93 -17.74 -11.16
N ILE A 259 -7.91 -18.63 -11.33
CA ILE A 259 -9.34 -18.32 -11.32
C ILE A 259 -9.81 -18.47 -9.87
N LEU A 260 -10.33 -17.39 -9.29
CA LEU A 260 -10.83 -17.32 -7.93
C LEU A 260 -12.34 -17.54 -7.91
N GLY A 261 -12.79 -18.74 -7.51
CA GLY A 261 -14.20 -19.01 -7.22
C GLY A 261 -14.56 -18.54 -5.81
N ILE A 262 -15.68 -17.83 -5.66
CA ILE A 262 -16.14 -17.29 -4.38
C ILE A 262 -17.60 -17.68 -4.14
N ASP A 263 -17.86 -18.30 -2.99
CA ASP A 263 -19.20 -18.44 -2.42
C ASP A 263 -19.36 -17.45 -1.25
N PRO A 264 -20.15 -16.37 -1.40
CA PRO A 264 -20.34 -15.35 -0.37
C PRO A 264 -21.42 -15.74 0.65
N GLY A 265 -21.18 -15.48 1.93
CA GLY A 265 -22.16 -15.75 2.97
C GLY A 265 -21.64 -15.48 4.38
N THR A 266 -22.37 -15.93 5.40
CA THR A 266 -21.89 -15.94 6.80
C THR A 266 -20.67 -16.84 6.95
N THR A 267 -20.70 -17.98 6.26
CA THR A 267 -19.52 -18.79 5.96
C THR A 267 -19.22 -18.57 4.48
N ALA A 268 -18.11 -17.91 4.18
CA ALA A 268 -17.68 -17.76 2.81
C ALA A 268 -16.64 -18.82 2.49
N ALA A 269 -16.60 -19.25 1.24
CA ALA A 269 -15.60 -20.18 0.73
C ALA A 269 -14.92 -19.62 -0.51
N ILE A 270 -13.66 -20.00 -0.68
CA ILE A 270 -12.87 -19.64 -1.84
C ILE A 270 -12.23 -20.88 -2.46
N CYS A 271 -12.11 -20.86 -3.78
CA CYS A 271 -11.38 -21.84 -4.56
C CYS A 271 -10.37 -21.11 -5.47
N LEU A 272 -9.09 -21.47 -5.39
CA LEU A 272 -8.06 -21.05 -6.36
C LEU A 272 -7.82 -22.20 -7.33
N LEU A 273 -8.17 -21.98 -8.59
CA LEU A 273 -8.00 -22.93 -9.68
C LEU A 273 -6.93 -22.40 -10.66
N SER A 274 -5.94 -23.22 -11.02
CA SER A 274 -4.93 -22.82 -12.01
C SER A 274 -5.53 -22.71 -13.42
N LEU A 275 -4.80 -22.06 -14.33
CA LEU A 275 -5.20 -21.95 -15.75
C LEU A 275 -5.04 -23.26 -16.54
N ASP A 276 -4.61 -24.33 -15.87
CA ASP A 276 -4.57 -25.71 -16.39
C ASP A 276 -5.66 -26.59 -15.75
N GLY A 277 -6.58 -25.99 -14.99
CA GLY A 277 -7.73 -26.70 -14.41
C GLY A 277 -7.42 -27.48 -13.12
N ARG A 278 -6.28 -27.26 -12.46
CA ARG A 278 -5.94 -27.92 -11.20
C ARG A 278 -6.34 -27.06 -10.00
N VAL A 279 -6.95 -27.67 -8.99
CA VAL A 279 -7.32 -26.97 -7.74
C VAL A 279 -6.07 -26.80 -6.88
N HIS A 280 -5.70 -25.55 -6.61
CA HIS A 280 -4.55 -25.19 -5.78
C HIS A 280 -4.93 -24.98 -4.32
N LEU A 281 -6.06 -24.33 -4.07
CA LEU A 281 -6.56 -24.10 -2.72
C LEU A 281 -8.09 -24.18 -2.70
N LEU A 282 -8.64 -24.87 -1.71
CA LEU A 282 -10.06 -24.84 -1.37
C LEU A 282 -10.21 -24.61 0.12
N LYS A 283 -10.86 -23.52 0.52
CA LYS A 283 -10.94 -23.12 1.93
C LYS A 283 -12.23 -22.38 2.25
N SER A 284 -12.88 -22.77 3.33
CA SER A 284 -14.00 -22.05 3.93
C SER A 284 -13.67 -21.48 5.31
N LYS A 285 -14.28 -20.34 5.67
CA LYS A 285 -14.14 -19.73 7.00
C LYS A 285 -15.41 -18.96 7.37
N LYS A 286 -15.81 -19.03 8.64
CA LYS A 286 -16.85 -18.14 9.19
C LYS A 286 -16.34 -16.70 9.23
N SER A 287 -17.18 -15.75 8.84
CA SER A 287 -16.85 -14.33 8.81
C SER A 287 -15.60 -14.03 7.99
N PHE A 288 -15.45 -14.68 6.83
CA PHE A 288 -14.31 -14.42 5.95
C PHE A 288 -14.41 -12.99 5.41
N THR A 289 -13.48 -12.13 5.83
CA THR A 289 -13.51 -10.73 5.41
C THR A 289 -12.94 -10.60 4.00
N ARG A 290 -13.29 -9.51 3.31
CA ARG A 290 -12.72 -9.20 1.99
C ARG A 290 -11.19 -9.11 2.05
N ALA A 291 -10.66 -8.47 3.09
CA ALA A 291 -9.22 -8.32 3.30
C ALA A 291 -8.54 -9.70 3.45
N ASP A 292 -9.14 -10.60 4.23
CA ASP A 292 -8.61 -11.97 4.40
C ASP A 292 -8.53 -12.71 3.06
N ILE A 293 -9.56 -12.61 2.22
CA ILE A 293 -9.60 -13.26 0.92
C ILE A 293 -8.53 -12.68 0.00
N ILE A 294 -8.45 -11.35 -0.12
CA ILE A 294 -7.46 -10.69 -1.01
C ILE A 294 -6.04 -11.05 -0.60
N ARG A 295 -5.74 -10.99 0.71
CA ARG A 295 -4.44 -11.37 1.26
C ARG A 295 -4.12 -12.83 0.94
N LEU A 296 -5.04 -13.75 1.22
CA LEU A 296 -4.85 -15.19 0.97
C LEU A 296 -4.66 -15.50 -0.52
N VAL A 297 -5.36 -14.78 -1.40
CA VAL A 297 -5.22 -14.92 -2.85
C VAL A 297 -3.82 -14.50 -3.29
N TYR A 298 -3.37 -13.30 -2.89
CA TYR A 298 -2.04 -12.79 -3.23
C TYR A 298 -0.91 -13.60 -2.57
N GLU A 299 -1.16 -14.24 -1.42
CA GLU A 299 -0.27 -15.22 -0.77
C GLU A 299 -0.08 -16.52 -1.58
N HIS A 300 -0.91 -16.78 -2.59
CA HIS A 300 -0.72 -17.91 -3.49
C HIS A 300 -0.36 -17.49 -4.91
N GLY A 301 -0.88 -16.36 -5.40
CA GLY A 301 -0.52 -15.78 -6.69
C GLY A 301 -1.52 -14.75 -7.18
N ILE A 302 -1.72 -14.68 -8.49
CA ILE A 302 -2.44 -13.59 -9.16
C ILE A 302 -3.85 -14.06 -9.56
N PRO A 303 -4.92 -13.44 -9.05
CA PRO A 303 -6.26 -13.71 -9.56
C PRO A 303 -6.44 -13.01 -10.91
N VAL A 304 -6.65 -13.78 -11.98
CA VAL A 304 -6.94 -13.21 -13.31
C VAL A 304 -8.43 -13.12 -13.58
N MET A 305 -9.23 -13.93 -12.89
CA MET A 305 -10.68 -13.97 -12.99
C MET A 305 -11.29 -14.27 -11.63
N VAL A 306 -12.41 -13.64 -11.32
CA VAL A 306 -13.21 -13.90 -10.13
C VAL A 306 -14.54 -14.48 -10.56
N ALA A 307 -14.95 -15.62 -10.00
CA ALA A 307 -16.13 -16.35 -10.42
C ALA A 307 -17.12 -16.54 -9.26
N THR A 308 -18.40 -16.59 -9.60
CA THR A 308 -19.51 -16.93 -8.70
C THR A 308 -20.41 -17.98 -9.36
N ASP A 309 -21.11 -18.78 -8.56
CA ASP A 309 -22.01 -19.85 -9.02
C ASP A 309 -23.43 -19.34 -9.33
N VAL A 310 -23.74 -18.08 -9.01
CA VAL A 310 -25.05 -17.47 -9.23
C VAL A 310 -25.05 -16.48 -10.41
N PRO A 311 -26.14 -16.41 -11.20
CA PRO A 311 -26.20 -15.51 -12.37
C PRO A 311 -26.12 -14.01 -12.02
N ARG A 312 -26.76 -13.61 -10.91
CA ARG A 312 -26.71 -12.23 -10.43
C ARG A 312 -25.48 -12.07 -9.55
N ILE A 313 -24.47 -11.36 -10.06
CA ILE A 313 -23.19 -11.14 -9.37
C ILE A 313 -23.44 -10.56 -7.96
N PRO A 314 -23.06 -11.27 -6.89
CA PRO A 314 -23.18 -10.75 -5.53
C PRO A 314 -22.26 -9.55 -5.34
N HIS A 315 -22.74 -8.52 -4.63
CA HIS A 315 -21.99 -7.30 -4.38
C HIS A 315 -20.64 -7.52 -3.68
N PHE A 316 -20.53 -8.60 -2.89
CA PHE A 316 -19.27 -9.03 -2.27
C PHE A 316 -18.23 -9.45 -3.32
N VAL A 317 -18.64 -10.26 -4.30
CA VAL A 317 -17.82 -10.73 -5.43
C VAL A 317 -17.45 -9.58 -6.34
N GLU A 318 -18.41 -8.70 -6.65
CA GLU A 318 -18.18 -7.50 -7.46
C GLU A 318 -17.09 -6.59 -6.87
N LYS A 319 -17.16 -6.37 -5.55
CA LYS A 319 -16.15 -5.60 -4.83
C LYS A 319 -14.77 -6.25 -4.88
N ILE A 320 -14.68 -7.57 -4.73
CA ILE A 320 -13.40 -8.28 -4.80
C ILE A 320 -12.82 -8.15 -6.20
N GLY A 321 -13.60 -8.47 -7.24
CA GLY A 321 -13.15 -8.37 -8.64
C GLY A 321 -12.63 -6.97 -9.00
N LYS A 322 -13.34 -5.92 -8.57
CA LYS A 322 -12.88 -4.53 -8.73
C LYS A 322 -11.59 -4.23 -7.98
N THR A 323 -11.46 -4.73 -6.74
CA THR A 323 -10.26 -4.48 -5.94
C THR A 323 -9.03 -5.18 -6.48
N VAL A 324 -9.14 -6.42 -6.95
CA VAL A 324 -8.01 -7.18 -7.51
C VAL A 324 -7.78 -6.91 -9.01
N ASN A 325 -8.58 -6.03 -9.61
CA ASN A 325 -8.58 -5.72 -11.04
C ASN A 325 -8.69 -6.96 -11.95
N ALA A 326 -9.62 -7.86 -11.63
CA ALA A 326 -9.83 -9.10 -12.35
C ALA A 326 -11.24 -9.16 -12.97
N LYS A 327 -11.34 -9.82 -14.13
CA LYS A 327 -12.62 -10.02 -14.83
C LYS A 327 -13.57 -10.87 -13.97
N ILE A 328 -14.84 -10.50 -13.91
CA ILE A 328 -15.84 -11.28 -13.15
C ILE A 328 -16.60 -12.20 -14.10
N TYR A 329 -16.70 -13.49 -13.74
CA TYR A 329 -17.52 -14.49 -14.40
C TYR A 329 -18.76 -14.81 -13.55
N ALA A 330 -19.92 -14.85 -14.19
CA ALA A 330 -21.15 -15.38 -13.64
C ALA A 330 -21.86 -16.23 -14.71
N PRO A 331 -22.51 -17.35 -14.33
CA PRO A 331 -23.23 -18.19 -15.28
C PRO A 331 -24.49 -17.48 -15.81
N SER A 332 -24.92 -17.79 -17.04
CA SER A 332 -26.13 -17.19 -17.62
C SER A 332 -27.43 -17.70 -17.00
N ARG A 333 -27.40 -18.91 -16.42
CA ARG A 333 -28.51 -19.57 -15.75
C ARG A 333 -28.06 -20.17 -14.42
N PRO A 334 -28.96 -20.37 -13.45
CA PRO A 334 -28.61 -21.02 -12.20
C PRO A 334 -28.06 -22.43 -12.45
N ILE A 335 -26.97 -22.77 -11.77
CA ILE A 335 -26.35 -24.09 -11.90
C ILE A 335 -27.18 -25.10 -11.10
N PRO A 336 -27.69 -26.19 -11.71
CA PRO A 336 -28.44 -27.22 -11.01
C PRO A 336 -27.63 -27.88 -9.89
N VAL A 337 -28.32 -28.29 -8.82
CA VAL A 337 -27.68 -28.96 -7.67
C VAL A 337 -27.08 -30.32 -8.08
N ALA A 338 -27.69 -31.00 -9.06
CA ALA A 338 -27.19 -32.27 -9.59
C ALA A 338 -25.78 -32.10 -10.19
N ASP A 339 -25.60 -31.11 -11.06
CA ASP A 339 -24.32 -30.79 -11.70
C ASP A 339 -23.24 -30.46 -10.65
N LYS A 340 -23.61 -29.72 -9.60
CA LYS A 340 -22.69 -29.41 -8.47
C LYS A 340 -22.21 -30.68 -7.77
N GLN A 341 -23.10 -31.66 -7.60
CA GLN A 341 -22.79 -32.95 -6.96
C GLN A 341 -21.99 -33.89 -7.87
N GLU A 342 -22.22 -33.83 -9.18
CA GLU A 342 -21.44 -34.58 -10.17
C GLU A 342 -20.00 -34.04 -10.24
N LEU A 343 -19.84 -32.72 -10.31
CA LEU A 343 -18.53 -32.06 -10.36
C LEU A 343 -17.69 -32.35 -9.11
N ALA A 344 -18.33 -32.42 -7.94
CA ALA A 344 -17.69 -32.84 -6.70
C ALA A 344 -17.19 -34.30 -6.74
N ARG A 345 -17.84 -35.18 -7.53
CA ARG A 345 -17.44 -36.57 -7.72
C ARG A 345 -16.34 -36.71 -8.78
N GLU A 346 -16.42 -35.96 -9.88
CA GLU A 346 -15.39 -35.92 -10.93
C GLU A 346 -14.02 -35.49 -10.37
N LEU A 347 -14.00 -34.51 -9.48
CA LEU A 347 -12.79 -33.98 -8.83
C LEU A 347 -12.41 -34.72 -7.53
N SER A 348 -12.64 -36.04 -7.48
CA SER A 348 -12.42 -36.90 -6.31
C SER A 348 -11.04 -36.81 -5.62
N GLY A 349 -10.03 -36.22 -6.26
CA GLY A 349 -8.74 -35.87 -5.66
C GLY A 349 -8.75 -34.67 -4.70
N VAL A 350 -9.85 -33.91 -4.59
CA VAL A 350 -9.96 -32.71 -3.75
C VAL A 350 -10.90 -32.98 -2.57
N ARG A 351 -10.41 -32.80 -1.35
CA ARG A 351 -11.20 -33.03 -0.13
C ARG A 351 -12.17 -31.87 0.13
N ILE A 352 -13.42 -32.01 -0.30
CA ILE A 352 -14.51 -31.05 -0.04
C ILE A 352 -15.09 -31.29 1.35
N ARG A 353 -15.15 -30.26 2.20
CA ARG A 353 -15.61 -30.40 3.60
C ARG A 353 -17.06 -29.99 3.80
N ASN A 354 -17.58 -29.06 2.99
CA ASN A 354 -18.93 -28.53 3.15
C ASN A 354 -19.52 -28.04 1.82
N ALA A 355 -20.81 -27.69 1.85
CA ALA A 355 -21.53 -27.19 0.68
C ALA A 355 -20.93 -25.89 0.12
N HIS A 356 -20.44 -24.99 0.98
CA HIS A 356 -19.83 -23.73 0.55
C HIS A 356 -18.56 -23.94 -0.27
N GLU A 357 -17.69 -24.86 0.15
CA GLU A 357 -16.50 -25.24 -0.61
C GLU A 357 -16.88 -25.85 -1.96
N ARG A 358 -17.94 -26.67 -2.01
CA ARG A 358 -18.46 -27.21 -3.29
C ARG A 358 -18.94 -26.09 -4.21
N ASP A 359 -19.65 -25.10 -3.68
CA ASP A 359 -20.19 -23.99 -4.46
C ASP A 359 -19.07 -23.08 -4.98
N ALA A 360 -18.06 -22.77 -4.15
CA ALA A 360 -16.87 -22.02 -4.58
C ALA A 360 -16.05 -22.77 -5.64
N LEU A 361 -15.91 -24.10 -5.51
CA LEU A 361 -15.26 -24.94 -6.51
C LEU A 361 -16.04 -24.94 -7.83
N THR A 362 -17.37 -25.08 -7.75
CA THR A 362 -18.26 -25.05 -8.92
C THR A 362 -18.11 -23.73 -9.67
N ALA A 363 -18.11 -22.60 -8.95
CA ALA A 363 -17.90 -21.27 -9.54
C ALA A 363 -16.58 -21.21 -10.34
N ALA A 364 -15.47 -21.67 -9.75
CA ALA A 364 -14.17 -21.67 -10.42
C ALA A 364 -14.12 -22.59 -11.66
N VAL A 365 -14.68 -23.80 -11.57
CA VAL A 365 -14.64 -24.78 -12.65
C VAL A 365 -15.56 -24.38 -13.82
N TYR A 366 -16.74 -23.82 -13.55
CA TYR A 366 -17.60 -23.31 -14.62
C TYR A 366 -16.97 -22.12 -15.35
N ALA A 367 -16.30 -21.22 -14.61
CA ALA A 367 -15.52 -20.16 -15.21
C ALA A 367 -14.41 -20.72 -16.11
N TYR A 368 -13.67 -21.73 -15.65
CA TYR A 368 -12.64 -22.41 -16.45
C TYR A 368 -13.22 -23.06 -17.71
N ARG A 369 -14.31 -23.84 -17.59
CA ARG A 369 -14.99 -24.50 -18.72
C ARG A 369 -15.45 -23.47 -19.76
N SER A 370 -15.92 -22.30 -19.35
CA SER A 370 -16.32 -21.23 -20.28
C SER A 370 -15.15 -20.64 -21.09
N MET A 371 -13.93 -20.70 -20.54
CA MET A 371 -12.72 -20.18 -21.16
C MET A 371 -11.89 -21.25 -21.87
N LEU A 372 -12.21 -22.53 -21.67
CA LEU A 372 -11.50 -23.67 -22.24
C LEU A 372 -11.32 -23.59 -23.77
N PRO A 373 -12.34 -23.21 -24.57
CA PRO A 373 -12.15 -23.08 -26.02
C PRO A 373 -11.08 -22.05 -26.40
N LYS A 374 -11.01 -20.94 -25.65
CA LYS A 374 -10.00 -19.89 -25.86
C LYS A 374 -8.62 -20.36 -25.43
N PHE A 375 -8.51 -21.08 -24.31
CA PHE A 375 -7.24 -21.65 -23.87
C PHE A 375 -6.69 -22.67 -24.87
N GLN A 376 -7.55 -23.52 -25.44
CA GLN A 376 -7.17 -24.49 -26.47
C GLN A 376 -6.70 -23.80 -27.76
N GLN A 377 -7.36 -22.74 -28.20
CA GLN A 377 -6.91 -21.94 -29.34
C GLN A 377 -5.52 -21.33 -29.10
N ILE A 378 -5.27 -20.80 -27.90
CA ILE A 378 -3.96 -20.26 -27.51
C ILE A 378 -2.91 -21.38 -27.51
N GLU A 379 -3.21 -22.53 -26.91
CA GLU A 379 -2.28 -23.66 -26.86
C GLU A 379 -1.94 -24.24 -28.24
N HIS A 380 -2.92 -24.28 -29.14
CA HIS A 380 -2.70 -24.71 -30.53
C HIS A 380 -1.74 -23.78 -31.24
N LYS A 381 -2.02 -22.47 -31.20
CA LYS A 381 -1.19 -21.47 -31.89
C LYS A 381 0.24 -21.40 -31.35
N VAL A 382 0.41 -21.44 -30.03
CA VAL A 382 1.74 -21.49 -29.39
C VAL A 382 2.53 -22.74 -29.82
N ARG A 383 1.84 -23.87 -29.97
CA ARG A 383 2.47 -25.13 -30.42
C ARG A 383 2.83 -25.10 -31.89
N GLU A 384 1.97 -24.54 -32.74
CA GLU A 384 2.21 -24.38 -34.19
C GLU A 384 3.38 -23.43 -34.48
N GLU A 385 3.41 -22.28 -33.80
CA GLU A 385 4.42 -21.24 -34.01
C GLU A 385 5.72 -21.50 -33.21
N GLN A 386 5.81 -22.60 -32.47
CA GLN A 386 6.95 -22.99 -31.61
C GLN A 386 7.45 -21.87 -30.68
N ILE A 387 6.53 -21.06 -30.16
CA ILE A 387 6.88 -19.92 -29.33
C ILE A 387 7.26 -20.42 -27.93
N ALA A 388 8.50 -20.16 -27.51
CA ALA A 388 9.04 -20.55 -26.22
C ALA A 388 8.64 -19.54 -25.11
N VAL A 389 7.35 -19.42 -24.81
CA VAL A 389 6.82 -18.53 -23.73
C VAL A 389 6.04 -19.32 -22.67
N ASP A 390 6.00 -18.81 -21.43
CA ASP A 390 5.13 -19.37 -20.40
C ASP A 390 3.65 -19.25 -20.78
N ARG A 391 3.05 -20.42 -21.04
CA ARG A 391 1.63 -20.57 -21.44
C ARG A 391 0.68 -20.01 -20.37
N SER A 392 1.02 -20.13 -19.09
CA SER A 392 0.17 -19.63 -18.01
C SER A 392 0.15 -18.10 -17.99
N HIS A 393 1.33 -17.49 -18.19
CA HIS A 393 1.46 -16.04 -18.29
C HIS A 393 0.75 -15.50 -19.54
N LEU A 394 0.92 -16.13 -20.70
CA LEU A 394 0.23 -15.73 -21.93
C LEU A 394 -1.31 -15.78 -21.78
N LYS A 395 -1.85 -16.87 -21.23
CA LYS A 395 -3.28 -17.00 -20.93
C LYS A 395 -3.75 -15.87 -20.01
N ALA A 396 -2.97 -15.49 -19.00
CA ALA A 396 -3.31 -14.44 -18.06
C ALA A 396 -3.37 -13.04 -18.71
N LEU A 397 -2.41 -12.69 -19.58
CA LEU A 397 -2.38 -11.40 -20.28
C LEU A 397 -3.61 -11.22 -21.20
N ILE A 398 -3.97 -12.27 -21.93
CA ILE A 398 -5.16 -12.29 -22.79
C ILE A 398 -6.44 -12.12 -21.96
N LEU A 399 -6.51 -12.75 -20.79
CA LEU A 399 -7.65 -12.58 -19.87
C LEU A 399 -7.78 -11.16 -19.31
N LYS A 400 -6.66 -10.45 -19.16
CA LYS A 400 -6.63 -9.03 -18.77
C LYS A 400 -7.01 -8.08 -19.92
N GLY A 401 -7.26 -8.61 -21.13
CA GLY A 401 -7.78 -7.85 -22.27
C GLY A 401 -6.74 -7.46 -23.31
N MET A 402 -5.49 -7.93 -23.21
CA MET A 402 -4.49 -7.74 -24.25
C MET A 402 -4.80 -8.59 -25.48
N SER A 403 -4.46 -8.10 -26.66
CA SER A 403 -4.51 -8.93 -27.87
C SER A 403 -3.43 -10.01 -27.80
N MET A 404 -3.66 -11.10 -28.53
CA MET A 404 -2.72 -12.23 -28.56
C MET A 404 -1.33 -11.81 -29.06
N ASN A 405 -1.26 -10.94 -30.06
CA ASN A 405 0.00 -10.46 -30.62
C ASN A 405 0.73 -9.53 -29.64
N GLU A 406 0.04 -8.61 -29.00
CA GLU A 406 0.64 -7.74 -27.96
C GLU A 406 1.14 -8.55 -26.76
N ALA A 407 0.39 -9.57 -26.32
CA ALA A 407 0.77 -10.41 -25.21
C ALA A 407 2.01 -11.27 -25.52
N ILE A 408 2.11 -11.81 -26.74
CA ILE A 408 3.31 -12.52 -27.22
C ILE A 408 4.50 -11.56 -27.28
N SER A 409 4.34 -10.38 -27.89
CA SER A 409 5.41 -9.37 -27.97
C SER A 409 5.87 -8.91 -26.59
N SER A 410 4.96 -8.76 -25.62
CA SER A 410 5.30 -8.38 -24.25
C SER A 410 6.12 -9.45 -23.55
N LEU A 411 5.79 -10.73 -23.72
CA LEU A 411 6.53 -11.84 -23.11
C LEU A 411 7.89 -12.05 -23.79
N ILE A 412 7.92 -11.92 -25.12
CA ILE A 412 9.17 -11.99 -25.88
C ILE A 412 10.08 -10.81 -25.51
N GLN A 413 9.58 -9.58 -25.39
CA GLN A 413 10.39 -8.44 -24.94
C GLN A 413 10.91 -8.60 -23.50
N GLU A 414 10.18 -9.27 -22.62
CA GLU A 414 10.68 -9.62 -21.27
C GLU A 414 11.79 -10.69 -21.32
N GLU A 415 11.77 -11.61 -22.29
CA GLU A 415 12.75 -12.70 -22.43
C GLU A 415 13.92 -12.38 -23.38
N SER A 416 13.74 -11.44 -24.32
CA SER A 416 14.69 -11.06 -25.35
C SER A 416 14.90 -9.54 -25.35
N GLU A 417 15.88 -9.06 -24.58
CA GLU A 417 16.58 -7.81 -24.92
C GLU A 417 17.97 -8.14 -25.50
N PRO A 418 18.09 -8.46 -26.80
CA PRO A 418 19.20 -7.96 -27.59
C PRO A 418 18.96 -6.46 -27.88
N ILE A 419 20.02 -5.69 -27.70
CA ILE A 419 20.10 -4.27 -28.02
C ILE A 419 20.12 -4.14 -29.53
N ASP A 420 19.12 -3.47 -30.12
CA ASP A 420 19.27 -2.88 -31.44
C ASP A 420 18.59 -1.51 -31.51
N ILE A 421 19.36 -0.54 -31.99
CA ILE A 421 18.99 0.86 -32.17
C ILE A 421 18.94 1.07 -33.69
N GLU A 422 17.74 1.25 -34.25
CA GLU A 422 17.59 1.77 -35.61
C GLU A 422 17.28 3.28 -35.57
N PRO A 423 17.92 4.11 -36.41
CA PRO A 423 17.68 5.55 -36.47
C PRO A 423 16.55 5.89 -37.44
N GLU A 424 15.78 6.94 -37.11
CA GLU A 424 14.76 7.57 -37.97
C GLU A 424 15.39 8.53 -39.00
N PRO A 425 14.66 8.85 -40.11
CA PRO A 425 15.24 9.47 -41.31
C PRO A 425 15.30 11.00 -41.26
N ASP A 426 16.29 11.54 -41.98
CA ASP A 426 16.54 12.98 -42.19
C ASP A 426 15.60 13.59 -43.24
N ASP A 427 15.20 14.84 -43.00
CA ASP A 427 14.82 15.80 -44.05
C ASP A 427 15.94 16.85 -44.16
N PRO A 428 16.15 17.43 -45.36
CA PRO A 428 17.45 17.94 -45.80
C PRO A 428 17.66 19.40 -45.44
N GLU A 429 18.91 19.82 -45.22
CA GLU A 429 19.24 21.24 -45.37
C GLU A 429 20.74 21.48 -45.61
N GLU A 430 20.99 22.15 -46.75
CA GLU A 430 22.06 23.11 -47.08
C GLU A 430 23.54 22.74 -46.78
N GLU A 431 24.38 22.92 -47.80
CA GLU A 431 25.77 22.45 -47.83
C GLU A 431 26.64 22.93 -46.65
N LEU A 432 26.86 22.02 -45.70
CA LEU A 432 27.82 22.10 -44.61
C LEU A 432 29.24 21.82 -45.13
N THR A 433 30.12 22.81 -45.08
CA THR A 433 31.56 22.57 -45.22
C THR A 433 32.04 21.67 -44.07
N GLN A 434 32.92 20.70 -44.36
CA GLN A 434 33.27 19.61 -43.44
C GLN A 434 33.86 20.08 -42.10
N GLU A 435 34.71 21.12 -42.12
CA GLU A 435 35.26 21.73 -40.91
C GLU A 435 34.19 22.42 -40.04
N ARG A 436 33.16 22.97 -40.67
CA ARG A 436 32.05 23.64 -39.99
C ARG A 436 31.09 22.62 -39.38
N PHE A 437 30.90 21.47 -40.04
CA PHE A 437 30.15 20.34 -39.51
C PHE A 437 30.78 19.82 -38.21
N ASP A 438 32.10 19.60 -38.20
CA ASP A 438 32.81 19.10 -37.03
C ASP A 438 32.81 20.12 -35.87
N ALA A 439 32.98 21.42 -36.18
CA ALA A 439 32.92 22.48 -35.19
C ALA A 439 31.51 22.63 -34.56
N ILE A 440 30.46 22.56 -35.38
CA ILE A 440 29.06 22.62 -34.91
C ILE A 440 28.75 21.38 -34.08
N ARG A 441 29.17 20.18 -34.51
CA ARG A 441 28.95 18.93 -33.79
C ARG A 441 29.63 18.94 -32.42
N SER A 442 30.90 19.35 -32.34
CA SER A 442 31.60 19.47 -31.07
C SER A 442 30.96 20.48 -30.13
N LYS A 443 30.49 21.62 -30.67
CA LYS A 443 29.81 22.65 -29.87
C LYS A 443 28.43 22.19 -29.40
N LEU A 444 27.70 21.46 -30.24
CA LEU A 444 26.40 20.87 -29.93
C LEU A 444 26.54 19.79 -28.84
N ASP A 445 27.57 18.95 -28.92
CA ASP A 445 27.83 17.92 -27.91
C ASP A 445 28.24 18.53 -26.56
N ALA A 446 29.06 19.59 -26.58
CA ALA A 446 29.41 20.35 -25.38
C ALA A 446 28.18 21.03 -24.76
N LEU A 447 27.37 21.74 -25.55
CA LEU A 447 26.14 22.39 -25.09
C LEU A 447 25.11 21.38 -24.58
N ARG A 448 24.99 20.20 -25.22
CA ARG A 448 24.12 19.11 -24.74
C ARG A 448 24.64 18.52 -23.43
N ALA A 449 25.95 18.39 -23.25
CA ALA A 449 26.53 17.95 -21.98
C ALA A 449 26.29 18.97 -20.86
N GLU A 450 26.45 20.26 -21.17
CA GLU A 450 26.24 21.36 -20.23
C GLU A 450 24.77 21.52 -19.84
N ASN A 451 23.85 21.46 -20.81
CA ASN A 451 22.40 21.45 -20.52
C ASN A 451 22.01 20.28 -19.64
N ARG A 452 22.53 19.07 -19.90
CA ARG A 452 22.28 17.91 -19.02
C ARG A 452 22.77 18.15 -17.59
N LEU A 453 23.91 18.82 -17.42
CA LEU A 453 24.44 19.17 -16.10
C LEU A 453 23.57 20.24 -15.40
N PHE A 454 23.11 21.25 -16.14
CA PHE A 454 22.22 22.27 -15.58
C PHE A 454 20.84 21.72 -15.23
N GLU A 455 20.28 20.84 -16.06
CA GLU A 455 19.02 20.14 -15.76
C GLU A 455 19.12 19.32 -14.47
N ASP A 456 20.18 18.51 -14.33
CA ASP A 456 20.47 17.76 -13.10
C ASP A 456 20.58 18.71 -11.88
N ARG A 457 21.23 19.87 -12.05
CA ARG A 457 21.43 20.84 -10.97
C ARG A 457 20.16 21.55 -10.56
N VAL A 458 19.29 21.90 -11.51
CA VAL A 458 17.98 22.48 -11.24
C VAL A 458 17.12 21.48 -10.47
N GLU A 459 17.11 20.21 -10.90
CA GLU A 459 16.36 19.15 -10.20
C GLU A 459 16.83 18.99 -8.75
N ASP A 460 18.14 19.00 -8.50
CA ASP A 460 18.70 18.94 -7.15
C ASP A 460 18.33 20.16 -6.28
N LEU A 461 18.32 21.36 -6.87
CA LEU A 461 17.93 22.59 -6.17
C LEU A 461 16.44 22.59 -5.83
N GLU A 462 15.58 22.14 -6.73
CA GLU A 462 14.15 22.01 -6.49
C GLU A 462 13.87 21.03 -5.33
N ARG A 463 14.52 19.87 -5.34
CA ARG A 463 14.45 18.88 -4.24
C ARG A 463 14.94 19.46 -2.92
N LEU A 464 16.01 20.25 -2.94
CA LEU A 464 16.53 20.92 -1.74
C LEU A 464 15.51 21.93 -1.19
N VAL A 465 14.88 22.73 -2.05
CA VAL A 465 13.86 23.69 -1.64
C VAL A 465 12.65 22.99 -1.02
N GLU A 466 12.19 21.87 -1.60
CA GLU A 466 11.11 21.07 -1.01
C GLU A 466 11.49 20.51 0.36
N PHE A 467 12.71 19.97 0.50
CA PHE A 467 13.22 19.48 1.77
C PHE A 467 13.34 20.58 2.83
N LEU A 468 13.85 21.76 2.46
CA LEU A 468 13.97 22.89 3.37
C LEU A 468 12.60 23.38 3.83
N ARG A 469 11.62 23.48 2.93
CA ARG A 469 10.22 23.78 3.28
C ARG A 469 9.62 22.73 4.21
N PHE A 470 9.93 21.47 3.97
CA PHE A 470 9.51 20.38 4.86
C PHE A 470 10.10 20.55 6.26
N ARG A 471 11.41 20.80 6.37
CA ARG A 471 12.11 21.04 7.64
C ARG A 471 11.61 22.28 8.35
N GLU A 472 11.36 23.36 7.62
CA GLU A 472 10.76 24.59 8.13
C GLU A 472 9.37 24.30 8.71
N SER A 473 8.55 23.49 8.01
CA SER A 473 7.23 23.09 8.51
C SER A 473 7.29 22.27 9.80
N GLU A 474 8.30 21.38 9.93
CA GLU A 474 8.53 20.60 11.14
C GLU A 474 9.00 21.48 12.30
N LEU A 475 9.95 22.38 12.05
CA LEU A 475 10.47 23.31 13.04
C LEU A 475 9.36 24.24 13.54
N THR A 476 8.60 24.85 12.64
CA THR A 476 7.46 25.71 12.96
C THR A 476 6.44 24.96 13.82
N TYR A 477 6.17 23.70 13.50
CA TYR A 477 5.25 22.89 14.30
C TYR A 477 5.81 22.53 15.68
N SER A 478 7.10 22.21 15.76
CA SER A 478 7.75 21.94 17.04
C SER A 478 7.73 23.19 17.93
N LEU A 479 7.94 24.37 17.35
CA LEU A 479 7.79 25.65 18.01
C LEU A 479 6.37 25.89 18.49
N ASP A 480 5.34 25.59 17.67
CA ASP A 480 3.93 25.68 18.09
C ASP A 480 3.65 24.80 19.33
N ILE A 481 4.16 23.57 19.35
CA ILE A 481 3.97 22.63 20.46
C ILE A 481 4.63 23.17 21.74
N VAL A 482 5.89 23.63 21.63
CA VAL A 482 6.62 24.17 22.78
C VAL A 482 5.98 25.47 23.26
N ALA A 483 5.57 26.36 22.35
CA ALA A 483 4.88 27.60 22.69
C ALA A 483 3.54 27.33 23.41
N GLN A 484 2.76 26.34 22.95
CA GLN A 484 1.54 25.92 23.64
C GLN A 484 1.85 25.35 25.03
N LYS A 485 2.86 24.48 25.15
CA LYS A 485 3.27 23.91 26.45
C LYS A 485 3.70 25.01 27.42
N ASN A 486 4.52 25.96 26.96
CA ASN A 486 4.97 27.10 27.75
C ASN A 486 3.81 28.01 28.14
N HIS A 487 2.87 28.29 27.23
CA HIS A 487 1.66 29.05 27.54
C HIS A 487 0.85 28.40 28.67
N TRP A 488 0.67 27.08 28.62
CA TRP A 488 -0.02 26.33 29.67
C TRP A 488 0.76 26.31 30.99
N ASN A 489 2.09 26.17 30.95
CA ASN A 489 2.93 26.23 32.14
C ASN A 489 2.84 27.61 32.81
N ILE A 490 3.01 28.69 32.04
CA ILE A 490 2.88 30.07 32.55
C ILE A 490 1.49 30.30 33.13
N LYS A 491 0.43 29.81 32.47
CA LYS A 491 -0.94 29.92 32.99
C LYS A 491 -1.11 29.17 34.31
N ARG A 492 -0.58 27.94 34.40
CA ARG A 492 -0.62 27.12 35.62
C ARG A 492 0.15 27.82 36.75
N ASP A 493 1.35 28.30 36.49
CA ASP A 493 2.20 28.94 37.50
C ASP A 493 1.54 30.24 37.99
N ARG A 494 0.88 31.01 37.11
CA ARG A 494 0.03 32.15 37.50
C ARG A 494 -1.16 31.74 38.37
N GLU A 495 -1.83 30.64 38.06
CA GLU A 495 -2.94 30.11 38.89
C GLU A 495 -2.46 29.59 40.25
N VAL A 496 -1.25 28.99 40.32
CA VAL A 496 -0.64 28.54 41.57
C VAL A 496 -0.25 29.73 42.45
N VAL A 497 0.41 30.75 41.89
CA VAL A 497 0.73 31.98 42.61
C VAL A 497 -0.54 32.65 43.14
N LYS A 498 -1.59 32.72 42.32
CA LYS A 498 -2.88 33.30 42.73
C LYS A 498 -3.49 32.55 43.93
N LYS A 499 -3.38 31.23 43.97
CA LYS A 499 -3.85 30.39 45.09
C LYS A 499 -2.96 30.43 46.34
N GLN A 500 -1.72 30.89 46.21
CA GLN A 500 -0.81 31.09 47.35
C GLN A 500 -0.94 32.50 47.95
N SER A 501 -1.49 33.45 47.18
CA SER A 501 -1.77 34.82 47.61
C SER A 501 -3.19 35.05 48.14
N GLU A 502 -4.07 34.05 48.01
CA GLU A 502 -5.38 33.95 48.67
C GLU A 502 -5.22 33.07 49.91
#